data_AF-A0A1W6EW66-F1
#
_entry.id   AF-A0A1W6EW66-F1
#
_cell.length_a   1.000
_cell.length_b   1.000
_cell.length_c   1.000
_cell.angle_alpha   90.00
_cell.angle_beta   90.00
_cell.angle_gamma   90.00
#
_symmetry.space_group_name_H-M   'P 1'
#
loop_
_entity.id
_entity.type
_entity.pdbx_description
1 polymer ?
#
loop_
_entity_poly.entity_id
_entity_poly.type
_entity_poly.pdbx_seq_one_letter_code
_entity_poly.pdbx_strand_id
1 'polypeptide(L)'
;MHNNASLLFEMKLKQELEDIRLAVQTAHENGRDASYCIEDAEYTVQAFQQDAELKFCECEAASWKDFTNNYDVITEIIQAGFRALKEIKNIYDGCFRRLFYLSRCYTERAKIARYYVQSFYEKLKFQPTYRRLVFVQVIEDYVICLNTHTNEGMQKVNAYRLISKSCVDGAE
;
A
#
# COMPACT_ATOMS: atom_id res chain seq x y z
N MET A 1 -1.36 -6.32 -6.21
CA MET A 1 0.07 -6.39 -6.57
C MET A 1 0.82 -7.25 -5.57
N HIS A 2 0.54 -7.12 -4.26
CA HIS A 2 0.89 -8.08 -3.21
C HIS A 2 0.83 -9.55 -3.65
N ASN A 3 -0.35 -10.03 -4.01
CA ASN A 3 -0.58 -11.44 -4.35
C ASN A 3 0.29 -11.91 -5.51
N ASN A 4 0.57 -11.04 -6.48
CA ASN A 4 1.42 -11.39 -7.62
C ASN A 4 2.89 -11.49 -7.20
N ALA A 5 3.38 -10.57 -6.36
CA ALA A 5 4.74 -10.63 -5.81
C ALA A 5 4.91 -11.88 -4.92
N SER A 6 3.92 -12.15 -4.08
CA SER A 6 3.88 -13.34 -3.21
C SER A 6 3.90 -14.62 -4.02
N LEU A 7 3.03 -14.75 -5.03
CA LEU A 7 2.99 -15.91 -5.94
C LEU A 7 4.31 -16.12 -6.68
N LEU A 8 4.92 -15.05 -7.21
CA LEU A 8 6.21 -15.15 -7.89
C LEU A 8 7.32 -15.63 -6.95
N PHE A 9 7.33 -15.11 -5.72
CA PHE A 9 8.29 -15.49 -4.70
C PHE A 9 8.10 -16.95 -4.25
N GLU A 10 6.86 -17.36 -3.97
CA GLU A 10 6.50 -18.73 -3.62
C GLU A 10 6.86 -19.73 -4.73
N MET A 11 6.60 -19.39 -5.99
CA MET A 11 6.98 -20.24 -7.12
C MET A 11 8.48 -20.47 -7.16
N LYS A 12 9.28 -19.42 -6.92
CA LYS A 12 10.73 -19.55 -6.90
C LYS A 12 11.21 -20.41 -5.74
N LEU A 13 10.67 -20.19 -4.54
CA LEU A 13 10.98 -20.99 -3.35
C LEU A 13 10.65 -22.48 -3.55
N LYS A 14 9.48 -22.78 -4.12
CA LYS A 14 9.09 -24.17 -4.46
C LYS A 14 10.06 -24.79 -5.46
N GLN A 15 10.46 -24.05 -6.48
CA GLN A 15 11.42 -24.54 -7.46
C GLN A 15 12.77 -24.89 -6.81
N GLU A 16 13.30 -24.04 -5.93
CA GLU A 16 14.56 -24.33 -5.24
C GLU A 16 14.44 -25.54 -4.31
N LEU A 17 13.30 -25.72 -3.64
CA LEU A 17 13.08 -26.90 -2.80
C LEU A 17 13.03 -28.19 -3.64
N GLU A 18 12.39 -28.17 -4.81
CA GLU A 18 12.39 -29.31 -5.73
C GLU A 18 13.79 -29.62 -6.28
N ASP A 19 14.57 -28.58 -6.63
CA ASP A 19 15.98 -28.74 -7.04
C ASP A 19 16.80 -29.45 -5.93
N ILE A 20 16.59 -29.09 -4.66
CA ILE A 20 17.25 -29.72 -3.51
C ILE A 20 16.79 -31.16 -3.31
N ARG A 21 15.48 -31.43 -3.41
CA ARG A 21 14.92 -32.80 -3.30
C ARG A 21 15.53 -33.74 -4.34
N LEU A 22 15.64 -33.28 -5.59
CA LEU A 22 16.28 -34.04 -6.68
C LEU A 22 17.77 -34.30 -6.41
N ALA A 23 18.49 -33.30 -5.89
CA ALA A 23 19.90 -33.45 -5.55
C ALA A 23 20.11 -34.47 -4.42
N VAL A 24 19.29 -34.41 -3.37
CA VAL A 24 19.33 -35.38 -2.26
C VAL A 24 18.96 -36.78 -2.70
N GLN A 25 17.94 -36.94 -3.54
CA GLN A 25 17.61 -38.24 -4.13
C GLN A 25 18.80 -38.81 -4.92
N THR A 26 19.46 -37.98 -5.72
CA THR A 26 20.66 -38.39 -6.46
C THR A 26 21.80 -38.79 -5.52
N ALA A 27 22.01 -38.07 -4.42
CA ALA A 27 23.01 -38.43 -3.41
C ALA A 27 22.69 -39.79 -2.75
N HIS A 28 21.42 -40.00 -2.41
CA HIS A 28 20.92 -41.26 -1.83
C HIS A 28 21.13 -42.46 -2.77
N GLU A 29 20.82 -42.30 -4.06
CA GLU A 29 21.08 -43.33 -5.08
C GLU A 29 22.59 -43.65 -5.23
N ASN A 30 23.46 -42.70 -4.88
CA ASN A 30 24.92 -42.89 -4.83
C ASN A 30 25.43 -43.39 -3.47
N GLY A 31 24.54 -43.74 -2.54
CA GLY A 31 24.89 -44.28 -1.23
C GLY A 31 25.28 -43.26 -0.16
N ARG A 32 25.03 -41.96 -0.39
CA ARG A 32 25.27 -40.87 0.58
C ARG A 32 23.99 -40.47 1.29
N ASP A 33 24.01 -40.26 2.60
CA ASP A 33 22.84 -39.78 3.35
C ASP A 33 22.80 -38.25 3.43
N ALA A 34 22.02 -37.64 2.55
CA ALA A 34 21.81 -36.19 2.50
C ALA A 34 20.41 -35.77 2.99
N SER A 35 19.67 -36.65 3.69
CA SER A 35 18.26 -36.42 4.04
C SER A 35 18.06 -35.18 4.92
N TYR A 36 19.01 -34.90 5.83
CA TYR A 36 19.00 -33.73 6.71
C TYR A 36 19.07 -32.39 5.94
N CYS A 37 19.62 -32.39 4.71
CA CYS A 37 19.67 -31.19 3.88
C CYS A 37 18.28 -30.77 3.36
N ILE A 38 17.33 -31.72 3.23
CA ILE A 38 15.94 -31.39 2.87
C ILE A 38 15.26 -30.70 4.05
N GLU A 39 15.41 -31.22 5.27
CA GLU A 39 14.76 -30.64 6.46
C GLU A 39 15.20 -29.20 6.70
N ASP A 40 16.51 -28.92 6.60
CA ASP A 40 17.05 -27.56 6.71
C ASP A 40 16.53 -26.64 5.59
N ALA A 41 16.40 -27.18 4.37
CA ALA A 41 15.87 -26.45 3.23
C ALA A 41 14.39 -26.10 3.41
N GLU A 42 13.57 -27.03 3.89
CA GLU A 42 12.15 -26.78 4.15
C GLU A 42 11.97 -25.70 5.22
N TYR A 43 12.73 -25.78 6.31
CA TYR A 43 12.70 -24.76 7.37
C TYR A 43 13.14 -23.39 6.85
N THR A 44 14.24 -23.33 6.10
CA THR A 44 14.78 -22.07 5.57
C THR A 44 13.85 -21.44 4.54
N VAL A 45 13.28 -22.24 3.63
CA VAL A 45 12.29 -21.79 2.64
C VAL A 45 11.06 -21.22 3.33
N GLN A 46 10.56 -21.88 4.38
CA GLN A 46 9.43 -21.37 5.15
C GLN A 46 9.75 -20.04 5.83
N ALA A 47 10.96 -19.90 6.40
CA ALA A 47 11.41 -18.65 7.00
C ALA A 47 11.50 -17.52 5.96
N PHE A 48 12.01 -17.79 4.76
CA PHE A 48 12.04 -16.82 3.66
C PHE A 48 10.64 -16.40 3.22
N GLN A 49 9.71 -17.34 3.11
CA GLN A 49 8.32 -17.02 2.75
C GLN A 49 7.68 -16.09 3.79
N GLN A 50 7.84 -16.39 5.08
CA GLN A 50 7.28 -15.57 6.15
C GLN A 50 7.90 -14.16 6.22
N ASP A 51 9.23 -14.06 6.07
CA ASP A 51 9.94 -12.78 6.02
C ASP A 51 9.46 -11.92 4.84
N ALA A 52 9.37 -12.50 3.64
CA ALA A 52 8.89 -11.80 2.46
C ALA A 52 7.42 -11.33 2.62
N GLU A 53 6.54 -12.20 3.12
CA GLU A 53 5.14 -11.87 3.34
C GLU A 53 4.97 -10.72 4.35
N LEU A 54 5.76 -10.73 5.43
CA LEU A 54 5.79 -9.63 6.38
C LEU A 54 6.21 -8.32 5.70
N LYS A 55 7.26 -8.34 4.87
CA LYS A 55 7.72 -7.15 4.13
C LYS A 55 6.69 -6.65 3.11
N PHE A 56 6.00 -7.55 2.42
CA PHE A 56 4.93 -7.15 1.50
C PHE A 56 3.75 -6.51 2.25
N CYS A 57 3.38 -7.05 3.42
CA CYS A 57 2.37 -6.45 4.29
C CYS A 57 2.79 -5.08 4.81
N GLU A 58 4.07 -4.92 5.20
CA GLU A 58 4.63 -3.62 5.62
C GLU A 58 4.54 -2.58 4.49
N CYS A 59 4.84 -2.96 3.24
CA CYS A 59 4.67 -2.08 2.09
C CYS A 59 3.21 -1.62 1.93
N GLU A 60 2.25 -2.55 2.01
CA GLU A 60 0.83 -2.21 1.87
C GLU A 60 0.37 -1.27 2.99
N ALA A 61 0.73 -1.56 4.24
CA ALA A 61 0.36 -0.75 5.39
C ALA A 61 0.96 0.67 5.31
N ALA A 62 2.22 0.79 4.89
CA ALA A 62 2.87 2.08 4.69
C ALA A 62 2.16 2.90 3.59
N SER A 63 1.90 2.29 2.44
CA SER A 63 1.20 2.93 1.33
C SER A 63 -0.22 3.40 1.70
N TRP A 64 -0.97 2.61 2.48
CA TRP A 64 -2.28 3.03 2.98
C TRP A 64 -2.21 4.21 3.95
N LYS A 65 -1.20 4.21 4.83
CA LYS A 65 -0.95 5.30 5.75
C LYS A 65 -0.62 6.59 4.99
N ASP A 66 0.24 6.51 3.97
CA ASP A 66 0.62 7.65 3.15
C ASP A 66 -0.55 8.16 2.31
N PHE A 67 -1.37 7.27 1.75
CA PHE A 67 -2.62 7.67 1.10
C PHE A 67 -3.52 8.45 2.06
N THR A 68 -3.72 7.95 3.28
CA THR A 68 -4.60 8.57 4.26
C THR A 68 -4.08 9.95 4.69
N ASN A 69 -2.77 10.06 4.93
CA ASN A 69 -2.14 11.31 5.34
C ASN A 69 -2.11 12.36 4.22
N ASN A 70 -1.85 11.93 2.97
CA ASN A 70 -1.74 12.84 1.84
C ASN A 70 -3.11 13.20 1.23
N TYR A 71 -4.19 12.55 1.67
CA TYR A 71 -5.54 12.79 1.17
C TYR A 71 -6.36 13.78 2.01
N ASP A 72 -5.68 14.80 2.55
CA ASP A 72 -6.25 15.89 3.36
C ASP A 72 -7.23 16.80 2.60
N VAL A 73 -7.27 16.72 1.27
CA VAL A 73 -8.21 17.49 0.43
C VAL A 73 -9.67 17.19 0.77
N ILE A 74 -10.01 15.98 1.25
CA ILE A 74 -11.38 15.70 1.75
C ILE A 74 -11.69 16.57 2.96
N THR A 75 -10.77 16.67 3.92
CA THR A 75 -10.93 17.52 5.10
C THR A 75 -11.15 18.97 4.70
N GLU A 76 -10.38 19.46 3.73
CA GLU A 76 -10.55 20.82 3.21
C GLU A 76 -11.91 21.06 2.55
N ILE A 77 -12.42 20.09 1.77
CA ILE A 77 -13.74 20.15 1.13
C ILE A 77 -14.84 20.19 2.20
N ILE A 78 -14.75 19.31 3.20
CA ILE A 78 -15.70 19.24 4.32
C ILE A 78 -15.71 20.57 5.08
N GLN A 79 -14.55 21.12 5.41
CA GLN A 79 -14.43 22.40 6.11
C GLN A 79 -15.01 23.56 5.28
N ALA A 80 -14.75 23.59 3.96
CA ALA A 80 -15.34 24.58 3.07
C ALA A 80 -16.88 24.49 3.03
N GLY A 81 -17.42 23.26 2.97
CA GLY A 81 -18.86 23.01 3.02
C GLY A 81 -19.49 23.46 4.34
N PHE A 82 -18.88 23.14 5.48
CA PHE A 82 -19.36 23.59 6.78
C PHE A 82 -19.34 25.12 6.91
N ARG A 83 -18.31 25.80 6.40
CA ARG A 83 -18.25 27.27 6.39
C ARG A 83 -19.38 27.87 5.54
N ALA A 84 -19.62 27.30 4.35
CA ALA A 84 -20.72 27.72 3.49
C ALA A 84 -22.09 27.58 4.19
N LEU A 85 -22.36 26.42 4.80
CA LEU A 85 -23.60 26.18 5.54
C LEU A 85 -23.77 27.12 6.74
N LYS A 86 -22.68 27.37 7.48
CA LYS A 86 -22.68 28.29 8.62
C LYS A 86 -23.05 29.71 8.18
N GLU A 87 -22.48 30.21 7.09
CA GLU A 87 -22.80 31.55 6.59
C GLU A 87 -24.23 31.64 6.06
N ILE A 88 -24.73 30.60 5.38
CA ILE A 88 -26.14 30.54 4.96
C ILE A 88 -27.07 30.61 6.18
N LYS A 89 -26.76 29.87 7.25
CA LYS A 89 -27.52 29.92 8.51
C LYS A 89 -27.45 31.30 9.16
N ASN A 90 -26.27 31.93 9.20
CA ASN A 90 -26.09 33.28 9.74
C ASN A 90 -26.89 34.35 8.97
N ILE A 91 -27.06 34.17 7.66
CA ILE A 91 -27.94 35.02 6.84
C ILE A 91 -29.39 34.83 7.26
N TYR A 92 -29.84 33.59 7.35
CA TYR A 92 -31.20 33.28 7.77
C TYR A 92 -31.50 33.88 9.14
N ASP A 93 -30.68 33.59 10.15
CA ASP A 93 -30.90 34.06 11.53
C ASP A 93 -30.80 35.59 11.67
N GLY A 94 -29.89 36.23 10.93
CA GLY A 94 -29.61 37.67 11.04
C GLY A 94 -30.49 38.58 10.19
N CYS A 95 -30.92 38.11 9.01
CA CYS A 95 -31.70 38.91 8.07
C CYS A 95 -33.20 38.63 8.14
N PHE A 96 -33.62 37.41 8.47
CA PHE A 96 -35.04 37.06 8.59
C PHE A 96 -35.73 37.83 9.72
N ARG A 97 -34.99 38.22 10.77
CA ARG A 97 -35.51 39.02 11.90
C ARG A 97 -35.69 40.51 11.62
N ARG A 98 -35.28 41.03 10.45
CA ARG A 98 -35.28 42.48 10.13
C ARG A 98 -36.07 42.79 8.85
N LEU A 99 -37.40 42.72 8.94
CA LEU A 99 -38.36 42.90 7.82
C LEU A 99 -38.13 44.17 6.96
N PHE A 100 -37.81 45.32 7.55
CA PHE A 100 -37.64 46.58 6.81
C PHE A 100 -36.31 46.72 6.05
N TYR A 101 -35.32 45.88 6.34
CA TYR A 101 -33.99 45.90 5.68
C TYR A 101 -33.62 44.55 5.08
N LEU A 102 -34.61 43.68 4.87
CA LEU A 102 -34.43 42.28 4.52
C LEU A 102 -33.66 42.15 3.21
N SER A 103 -34.10 42.85 2.15
CA SER A 103 -33.43 42.87 0.84
C SER A 103 -31.94 43.23 0.94
N ARG A 104 -31.61 44.38 1.55
CA ARG A 104 -30.22 44.86 1.68
C ARG A 104 -29.36 43.94 2.55
N CYS A 105 -29.91 43.41 3.64
CA CYS A 105 -29.22 42.47 4.53
C CYS A 105 -28.88 41.16 3.80
N TYR A 106 -29.85 40.60 3.07
CA TYR A 106 -29.64 39.40 2.26
C TYR A 106 -28.61 39.65 1.16
N THR A 107 -28.68 40.78 0.43
CA THR A 107 -27.75 41.05 -0.67
C THR A 107 -26.29 41.15 -0.21
N GLU A 108 -26.02 41.85 0.90
CA GLU A 108 -24.65 42.01 1.39
C GLU A 108 -24.08 40.72 1.96
N ARG A 109 -24.86 39.97 2.73
CA ARG A 109 -24.35 38.72 3.33
C ARG A 109 -24.34 37.54 2.35
N ALA A 110 -25.26 37.51 1.37
CA ALA A 110 -25.25 36.47 0.33
C ALA A 110 -24.01 36.50 -0.55
N LYS A 111 -23.34 37.66 -0.72
CA LYS A 111 -22.04 37.74 -1.39
C LYS A 111 -20.99 36.86 -0.68
N ILE A 112 -20.93 36.94 0.65
CA ILE A 112 -19.98 36.17 1.47
C ILE A 112 -20.30 34.67 1.40
N ALA A 113 -21.58 34.29 1.54
CA ALA A 113 -21.98 32.89 1.40
C ALA A 113 -21.68 32.33 0.00
N ARG A 114 -21.91 33.11 -1.07
CA ARG A 114 -21.56 32.72 -2.45
C ARG A 114 -20.07 32.43 -2.61
N TYR A 115 -19.21 33.24 -2.01
CA TYR A 115 -17.76 33.00 -2.04
C TYR A 115 -17.40 31.63 -1.44
N TYR A 116 -17.95 31.29 -0.26
CA TYR A 116 -17.67 30.00 0.37
C TYR A 116 -18.29 28.82 -0.39
N VAL A 117 -19.50 28.98 -0.95
CA VAL A 117 -20.13 27.96 -1.82
C VAL A 117 -19.30 27.74 -3.08
N GLN A 118 -18.81 28.81 -3.71
CA GLN A 118 -17.96 28.70 -4.89
C GLN A 118 -16.63 28.01 -4.56
N SER A 119 -15.99 28.39 -3.44
CA SER A 119 -14.77 27.73 -2.96
C SER A 119 -14.99 26.24 -2.71
N PHE A 120 -16.13 25.85 -2.11
CA PHE A 120 -16.50 24.45 -1.95
C PHE A 120 -16.64 23.73 -3.30
N TYR A 121 -17.37 24.33 -4.25
CA TYR A 121 -17.57 23.76 -5.59
C TYR A 121 -16.26 23.59 -6.36
N GLU A 122 -15.36 24.58 -6.30
CA GLU A 122 -14.05 24.51 -6.93
C GLU A 122 -13.21 23.37 -6.34
N LYS A 123 -13.12 23.28 -5.01
CA LYS A 123 -12.40 22.18 -4.35
C LYS A 123 -13.00 20.82 -4.67
N LEU A 124 -14.33 20.71 -4.65
CA LEU A 124 -15.05 19.48 -5.00
C LEU A 124 -14.82 19.09 -6.47
N LYS A 125 -14.76 20.05 -7.39
CA LYS A 125 -14.51 19.81 -8.81
C LYS A 125 -13.12 19.23 -9.06
N PHE A 126 -12.10 19.66 -8.30
CA PHE A 126 -10.73 19.16 -8.43
C PHE A 126 -10.46 17.89 -7.63
N GLN A 127 -11.38 17.47 -6.75
CA GLN A 127 -11.24 16.28 -5.91
C GLN A 127 -10.90 14.99 -6.71
N PRO A 128 -11.53 14.69 -7.86
CA PRO A 128 -11.20 13.48 -8.60
C PRO A 128 -9.76 13.50 -9.14
N THR A 129 -9.30 14.67 -9.61
CA THR A 129 -7.94 14.86 -10.12
C THR A 129 -6.91 14.71 -9.01
N TYR A 130 -7.15 15.35 -7.85
CA TYR A 130 -6.25 15.24 -6.70
C TYR A 130 -6.19 13.80 -6.17
N ARG A 131 -7.34 13.14 -6.05
CA ARG A 131 -7.41 11.72 -5.67
C ARG A 131 -6.59 10.86 -6.61
N ARG A 132 -6.72 11.06 -7.92
CA ARG A 132 -5.97 10.31 -8.92
C ARG A 132 -4.47 10.52 -8.77
N LEU A 133 -4.02 11.77 -8.57
CA LEU A 133 -2.60 12.09 -8.38
C LEU A 133 -2.01 11.39 -7.15
N VAL A 134 -2.66 11.53 -5.98
CA VAL A 134 -2.23 10.87 -4.75
C VAL A 134 -2.24 9.35 -4.91
N PHE A 135 -3.28 8.80 -5.53
CA PHE A 135 -3.39 7.37 -5.77
C PHE A 135 -2.27 6.82 -6.67
N VAL A 136 -1.91 7.56 -7.73
CA VAL A 136 -0.79 7.18 -8.61
C VAL A 136 0.53 7.18 -7.84
N GLN A 137 0.81 8.23 -7.07
CA GLN A 137 2.04 8.32 -6.27
C GLN A 137 2.13 7.16 -5.26
N VAL A 138 1.05 6.89 -4.53
CA VAL A 138 0.99 5.78 -3.56
C VAL A 138 1.19 4.42 -4.24
N ILE A 139 0.64 4.22 -5.44
CA ILE A 139 0.87 2.99 -6.21
C ILE A 139 2.33 2.87 -6.64
N GLU A 140 2.94 3.95 -7.12
CA GLU A 140 4.34 3.94 -7.53
C GLU A 140 5.25 3.56 -6.36
N ASP A 141 5.07 4.20 -5.20
CA ASP A 141 5.82 3.89 -3.98
C ASP A 141 5.60 2.45 -3.52
N TYR A 142 4.35 1.98 -3.56
CA TYR A 142 4.00 0.60 -3.22
C TYR A 142 4.72 -0.42 -4.13
N VAL A 143 4.72 -0.18 -5.44
CA VAL A 143 5.39 -1.05 -6.43
C VAL A 143 6.90 -1.04 -6.23
N ILE A 144 7.50 0.12 -5.96
CA ILE A 144 8.93 0.25 -5.66
C ILE A 144 9.29 -0.55 -4.40
N CYS A 145 8.48 -0.45 -3.34
CA CYS A 145 8.66 -1.19 -2.11
C CYS A 145 8.60 -2.72 -2.34
N LEU A 146 7.55 -3.19 -3.03
CA LEU A 146 7.41 -4.61 -3.37
C LEU A 146 8.58 -5.14 -4.21
N ASN A 147 9.02 -4.39 -5.22
CA ASN A 147 10.13 -4.79 -6.07
C ASN A 147 11.44 -4.87 -5.28
N THR A 148 11.70 -3.91 -4.39
CA THR A 148 12.89 -3.91 -3.53
C THR A 148 12.94 -5.18 -2.68
N HIS A 149 11.88 -5.46 -1.93
CA HIS A 149 11.86 -6.65 -1.05
C HIS A 149 11.78 -7.97 -1.81
N THR A 150 11.14 -7.99 -2.99
CA THR A 150 11.21 -9.16 -3.88
C THR A 150 12.66 -9.41 -4.30
N ASN A 151 13.39 -8.38 -4.73
CA ASN A 151 14.79 -8.53 -5.16
C ASN A 151 15.70 -8.96 -4.00
N GLU A 152 15.53 -8.38 -2.81
CA GLU A 152 16.27 -8.79 -1.60
C GLU A 152 15.98 -10.25 -1.25
N GLY A 153 14.71 -10.66 -1.27
CA GLY A 153 14.32 -12.05 -1.05
C GLY A 153 14.98 -12.97 -2.08
N MET A 154 14.96 -12.62 -3.37
CA MET A 154 15.59 -13.41 -4.43
C MET A 154 17.10 -13.55 -4.23
N GLN A 155 17.77 -12.51 -3.73
CA GLN A 155 19.19 -12.59 -3.37
C GLN A 155 19.45 -13.58 -2.23
N LYS A 156 18.63 -13.57 -1.17
CA LYS A 156 18.72 -14.55 -0.07
C LYS A 156 18.53 -15.98 -0.58
N VAL A 157 17.53 -16.21 -1.43
CA VAL A 157 17.26 -17.51 -2.05
C VAL A 157 18.45 -18.00 -2.88
N ASN A 158 19.02 -17.13 -3.74
CA ASN A 158 20.18 -17.48 -4.55
C ASN A 158 21.43 -17.79 -3.70
N ALA A 159 21.63 -17.06 -2.60
CA ALA A 159 22.72 -17.35 -1.67
C ALA A 159 22.51 -18.70 -0.96
N TYR A 160 21.28 -19.00 -0.54
CA TYR A 160 20.95 -20.27 0.09
C TYR A 160 21.12 -21.47 -0.85
N ARG A 161 20.83 -21.31 -2.15
CA ARG A 161 21.07 -22.36 -3.16
C ARG A 161 22.52 -22.88 -3.14
N LEU A 162 23.50 -22.02 -2.87
CA LEU A 162 24.90 -22.43 -2.77
C LEU A 162 25.16 -23.26 -1.50
N ILE A 163 24.52 -22.86 -0.39
CA ILE A 163 24.62 -23.56 0.90
C ILE A 163 23.97 -24.93 0.81
N SER A 164 22.75 -25.01 0.28
CA SER A 164 22.03 -26.27 0.12
C SER A 164 22.76 -27.23 -0.81
N LYS A 165 23.32 -26.73 -1.91
CA LYS A 165 24.17 -27.55 -2.79
C LYS A 165 25.40 -28.09 -2.05
N SER A 166 26.09 -27.24 -1.29
CA SER A 166 27.25 -27.66 -0.49
C SER A 166 26.88 -28.70 0.57
N CYS A 167 25.66 -28.64 1.13
CA CYS A 167 25.15 -29.64 2.06
C CYS A 167 25.05 -31.01 1.40
N VAL A 168 24.43 -31.08 0.22
CA VAL A 168 24.27 -32.34 -0.53
C VAL A 168 25.59 -32.89 -1.03
N ASP A 169 26.46 -32.02 -1.57
CA ASP A 169 27.75 -32.44 -2.11
C ASP A 169 28.70 -32.98 -1.02
N GLY A 170 28.58 -32.48 0.21
CA GLY A 170 29.39 -32.87 1.38
C GLY A 170 28.82 -34.01 2.23
N ALA A 171 27.67 -34.57 1.88
CA ALA A 171 27.08 -35.69 2.62
C ALA A 171 27.91 -36.98 2.45
N GLU A 172 28.04 -37.75 3.55
CA GLU A 172 28.76 -39.03 3.62
C GLU A 172 27.88 -40.24 3.27
#